data_AF-A0A2A9KFP2-F1
#
_entry.id   AF-A0A2A9KFP2-F1
#
_cell.length_a   1.000
_cell.length_b   1.000
_cell.length_c   1.000
_cell.angle_alpha   90.00
_cell.angle_beta   90.00
_cell.angle_gamma   90.00
#
_symmetry.space_group_name_H-M   'P 1'
#
loop_
_entity.id
_entity.type
_entity.pdbx_description
1 polymer ?
#
loop_
_entity_poly.entity_id
_entity_poly.type
_entity_poly.pdbx_seq_one_letter_code
_entity_poly.pdbx_strand_id
1 'polypeptide(L)'
;MKNTDDFEKYTENANKLLDAVMARLDLKSDAALSRCLAVTPPVISKIRHGRTEIGAAMLISLHEASDLSIAELKIFLKSDGVSRMCDS
;
A
#
# COMPACT_ATOMS: atom_id res chain seq x y z
N MET A 1 4.45 25.70 0.01
CA MET A 1 4.95 24.43 0.56
C MET A 1 3.75 23.52 0.74
N LYS A 2 3.77 22.30 0.19
CA LYS A 2 2.76 21.29 0.55
C LYS A 2 3.01 20.93 2.02
N ASN A 3 1.96 20.91 2.85
CA ASN A 3 2.06 20.71 4.29
C ASN A 3 2.73 19.36 4.60
N THR A 4 3.67 19.36 5.55
CA THR A 4 4.37 18.15 6.01
C THR A 4 3.39 17.08 6.51
N ASP A 5 2.30 17.52 7.15
CA ASP A 5 1.25 16.68 7.73
C ASP A 5 0.55 15.81 6.67
N ASP A 6 0.28 16.36 5.49
CA ASP A 6 -0.38 15.62 4.39
C ASP A 6 0.52 14.48 3.88
N PHE A 7 1.83 14.71 3.88
CA PHE A 7 2.81 13.75 3.37
C PHE A 7 3.11 12.63 4.38
N GLU A 8 3.21 12.97 5.66
CA GLU A 8 3.30 11.99 6.74
C GLU A 8 2.04 11.11 6.76
N LYS A 9 0.86 11.74 6.62
CA LYS A 9 -0.41 11.00 6.55
C LYS A 9 -0.46 10.05 5.36
N TYR A 10 -0.05 10.52 4.19
CA TYR A 10 0.05 9.68 3.01
C TYR A 10 0.97 8.47 3.23
N THR A 11 2.13 8.70 3.86
CA THR A 11 3.11 7.64 4.14
C THR A 11 2.56 6.61 5.12
N GLU A 12 1.86 7.05 6.17
CA GLU A 12 1.15 6.18 7.12
C GLU A 12 0.13 5.28 6.39
N ASN A 13 -0.68 5.88 5.53
CA ASN A 13 -1.70 5.21 4.74
C ASN A 13 -1.11 4.21 3.73
N ALA A 14 -0.02 4.58 3.06
CA ALA A 14 0.72 3.69 2.18
C ALA A 14 1.31 2.49 2.94
N ASN A 15 1.82 2.70 4.16
CA ASN A 15 2.30 1.62 5.02
C ASN A 15 1.19 0.64 5.39
N LYS A 16 0.03 1.15 5.83
CA LYS A 16 -1.15 0.32 6.13
C LYS A 16 -1.62 -0.49 4.94
N LEU A 17 -1.60 0.11 3.74
CA LEU A 17 -1.94 -0.60 2.51
C LEU A 17 -1.00 -1.78 2.25
N LEU A 18 0.32 -1.55 2.33
CA LEU A 18 1.31 -2.60 2.09
C LEU A 18 1.21 -3.71 3.15
N ASP A 19 0.95 -3.36 4.42
CA ASP A 19 0.75 -4.33 5.49
C ASP A 19 -0.51 -5.16 5.30
N ALA A 20 -1.63 -4.54 4.88
CA ALA A 20 -2.87 -5.25 4.59
C ALA A 20 -2.68 -6.24 3.43
N VAL A 21 -1.96 -5.84 2.38
CA VAL A 21 -1.64 -6.72 1.25
C VAL A 21 -0.70 -7.84 1.66
N MET A 22 0.32 -7.56 2.48
CA MET A 22 1.20 -8.59 3.03
C MET A 22 0.43 -9.61 3.87
N ALA A 23 -0.48 -9.14 4.72
CA ALA A 23 -1.33 -10.01 5.54
C ALA A 23 -2.25 -10.87 4.67
N ARG A 24 -2.88 -10.29 3.63
CA ARG A 24 -3.75 -11.04 2.71
C ARG A 24 -2.99 -12.16 1.97
N LEU A 25 -1.73 -11.91 1.63
CA LEU A 25 -0.87 -12.82 0.87
C LEU A 25 -0.01 -13.75 1.76
N ASP A 26 -0.17 -13.70 3.08
CA ASP A 26 0.66 -14.41 4.07
C ASP A 26 2.17 -14.16 3.89
N LEU A 27 2.54 -12.92 3.57
CA LEU A 27 3.92 -12.50 3.35
C LEU A 27 4.52 -11.92 4.62
N LYS A 28 5.71 -12.41 4.99
CA LYS A 28 6.42 -12.00 6.22
C LYS A 28 7.47 -10.90 6.01
N SER A 29 7.68 -10.44 4.78
CA SER A 29 8.69 -9.41 4.49
C SER A 29 8.39 -8.60 3.24
N ASP A 30 8.86 -7.35 3.23
CA ASP A 30 8.84 -6.46 2.06
C ASP A 30 9.60 -7.06 0.85
N ALA A 31 10.61 -7.89 1.10
CA ALA A 31 11.33 -8.60 0.03
C ALA A 31 10.47 -9.69 -0.63
N ALA A 32 9.57 -10.33 0.13
CA ALA A 32 8.59 -11.26 -0.44
C ALA A 32 7.51 -10.51 -1.21
N LEU A 33 7.06 -9.37 -0.68
CA LEU A 33 6.13 -8.48 -1.36
C LEU A 33 6.69 -7.97 -2.69
N SER A 34 7.95 -7.53 -2.71
CA SER A 34 8.57 -7.01 -3.93
C SER A 34 8.62 -8.05 -5.05
N ARG A 35 8.94 -9.31 -4.72
CA ARG A 35 8.89 -10.42 -5.68
C ARG A 35 7.47 -10.69 -6.19
N CYS A 36 6.48 -10.68 -5.30
CA CYS A 36 5.08 -10.90 -5.66
C CYS A 36 4.57 -9.81 -6.61
N LEU A 37 4.95 -8.55 -6.37
CA LEU A 37 4.57 -7.41 -7.19
C LEU A 37 5.48 -7.19 -8.42
N ALA A 38 6.44 -8.08 -8.66
CA ALA A 38 7.46 -7.95 -9.72
C ALA A 38 8.21 -6.60 -9.70
N VAL A 39 8.43 -6.02 -8.52
CA VAL A 39 9.18 -4.78 -8.32
C VAL A 39 10.49 -5.03 -7.57
N THR A 40 11.41 -4.08 -7.68
CA THR A 40 12.66 -4.16 -6.94
C THR A 40 12.44 -3.81 -5.45
N PRO A 41 13.17 -4.43 -4.50
CA PRO A 41 13.07 -4.10 -3.07
C PRO A 41 13.23 -2.60 -2.75
N PRO A 42 14.11 -1.83 -3.43
CA PRO A 42 14.21 -0.38 -3.23
C PRO A 42 12.92 0.40 -3.48
N VAL A 43 12.01 -0.09 -4.35
CA VAL A 43 10.73 0.58 -4.60
C VAL A 43 9.84 0.49 -3.35
N ILE A 44 9.70 -0.72 -2.78
CA ILE A 44 8.95 -0.92 -1.54
C ILE A 44 9.56 -0.11 -0.40
N SER A 45 10.89 -0.18 -0.24
CA SER A 45 11.59 0.63 0.77
C SER A 45 11.33 2.12 0.61
N LYS A 46 11.39 2.67 -0.60
CA LYS A 46 11.10 4.09 -0.84
C LYS A 46 9.66 4.47 -0.50
N ILE A 47 8.68 3.61 -0.80
CA ILE A 47 7.28 3.84 -0.42
C ILE A 47 7.14 3.84 1.12
N ARG A 48 7.73 2.83 1.80
CA ARG A 48 7.67 2.69 3.26
C ARG A 48 8.17 3.91 4.02
N HIS A 49 9.16 4.59 3.45
CA HIS A 49 9.81 5.76 4.04
C HIS A 49 9.32 7.09 3.45
N GLY A 50 8.21 7.10 2.71
CA GLY A 50 7.68 8.34 2.12
C GLY A 50 8.70 9.01 1.20
N ARG A 51 9.28 8.26 0.26
CA ARG A 51 10.21 8.80 -0.75
C ARG A 51 9.67 8.65 -2.17
N THR A 52 8.59 7.89 -2.34
CA THR A 52 7.94 7.64 -3.62
C THR A 52 6.47 7.35 -3.39
N GLU A 53 5.60 7.99 -4.17
CA GLU A 53 4.17 7.73 -4.16
C GLU A 53 3.82 6.42 -4.88
N ILE A 54 2.75 5.77 -4.44
CA ILE A 54 2.15 4.63 -5.13
C ILE A 54 1.44 5.14 -6.39
N GLY A 55 2.10 4.96 -7.54
CA GLY A 55 1.55 5.27 -8.85
C GLY A 55 0.53 4.23 -9.34
N ALA A 56 -0.15 4.54 -10.45
CA ALA A 56 -1.18 3.68 -11.04
C ALA A 56 -0.69 2.27 -11.38
N ALA A 57 0.53 2.13 -11.91
CA ALA A 57 1.11 0.81 -12.23
C ALA A 57 1.26 -0.07 -10.98
N MET A 58 1.70 0.51 -9.85
CA MET A 58 1.80 -0.22 -8.58
C MET A 58 0.41 -0.60 -8.05
N LEU A 59 -0.59 0.28 -8.18
CA LEU A 59 -1.98 -0.06 -7.82
C LEU A 59 -2.52 -1.25 -8.62
N ILE A 60 -2.18 -1.35 -9.91
CA ILE A 60 -2.56 -2.49 -10.75
C ILE A 60 -1.87 -3.75 -10.23
N SER A 61 -0.56 -3.72 -9.98
CA SER A 61 0.16 -4.88 -9.44
C SER A 61 -0.39 -5.32 -8.07
N LEU A 62 -0.75 -4.38 -7.20
CA LEU A 62 -1.38 -4.67 -5.91
C LEU A 62 -2.77 -5.30 -6.11
N HIS A 63 -3.57 -4.79 -7.05
CA HIS A 63 -4.87 -5.36 -7.38
C HIS A 63 -4.74 -6.80 -7.89
N GLU A 64 -3.84 -7.05 -8.83
CA GLU A 64 -3.65 -8.38 -9.44
C GLU A 64 -3.08 -9.39 -8.45
N ALA A 65 -2.09 -9.00 -7.63
CA ALA A 65 -1.47 -9.88 -6.67
C ALA A 65 -2.40 -10.18 -5.51
N SER A 66 -3.04 -9.13 -4.96
CA SER A 66 -3.88 -9.29 -3.78
C SER A 66 -5.27 -9.75 -4.11
N ASP A 67 -5.84 -9.44 -5.29
CA ASP A 67 -7.26 -9.54 -5.66
C ASP A 67 -8.15 -8.53 -4.90
N LEU A 68 -7.58 -7.41 -4.41
CA LEU A 68 -8.34 -6.28 -3.85
C LEU A 68 -8.73 -5.34 -4.96
N SER A 69 -9.96 -4.83 -4.99
CA SER A 69 -10.38 -3.86 -6.00
C SER A 69 -9.55 -2.57 -5.93
N ILE A 70 -9.35 -1.91 -7.08
CA ILE A 70 -8.67 -0.60 -7.13
C ILE A 70 -9.36 0.45 -6.23
N ALA A 71 -10.68 0.32 -6.03
CA ALA A 71 -11.43 1.18 -5.12
C ALA A 71 -11.00 0.99 -3.66
N GLU A 72 -10.92 -0.25 -3.18
CA GLU A 72 -10.43 -0.57 -1.83
C GLU A 72 -8.99 -0.08 -1.62
N LEU A 73 -8.10 -0.33 -2.59
CA LEU A 73 -6.71 0.15 -2.53
C LEU A 73 -6.63 1.68 -2.41
N LYS A 74 -7.49 2.41 -3.14
CA LYS A 74 -7.57 3.88 -3.05
C LYS A 74 -8.15 4.37 -1.73
N ILE A 75 -9.03 3.61 -1.09
CA ILE A 75 -9.56 3.95 0.24
C ILE A 75 -8.41 3.92 1.25
N PHE A 76 -7.55 2.90 1.23
CA PHE A 76 -6.37 2.87 2.11
C PHE A 76 -5.51 4.14 1.97
N LEU A 77 -5.28 4.61 0.75
CA LEU A 77 -4.47 5.82 0.49
C LEU A 77 -5.14 7.12 0.96
N LYS A 78 -6.47 7.19 0.87
CA LYS A 78 -7.26 8.40 1.20
C LYS A 78 -7.72 8.45 2.65
N SER A 79 -7.72 7.33 3.36
CA SER A 79 -8.46 7.22 4.62
C SER A 79 -7.82 8.02 5.74
N ASP A 80 -8.54 9.07 6.14
CA ASP A 80 -8.92 9.25 7.54
C ASP A 80 -9.98 8.20 7.89
N GLY A 81 -9.54 7.04 8.40
CA GLY A 81 -10.37 6.03 9.07
C GLY A 81 -11.59 5.46 8.31
N VAL A 82 -11.42 4.34 7.62
CA VAL A 82 -12.53 3.39 7.38
C VAL A 82 -12.15 2.06 8.01
N SER A 83 -12.55 1.92 9.27
CA SER A 83 -12.68 0.63 9.94
C SER A 83 -14.14 0.19 9.82
N ARG A 84 -14.34 -1.12 9.62
CA ARG A 84 -15.57 -1.85 9.30
C ARG A 84 -15.84 -2.01 7.81
N MET A 85 -15.46 -3.17 7.28
CA MET A 85 -16.39 -4.17 6.73
C MET A 85 -15.60 -5.47 6.56
N CYS A 86 -15.93 -6.49 7.36
CA CYS A 86 -15.72 -7.94 7.12
C CYS A 86 -16.23 -8.69 8.37
N ASP A 87 -17.54 -8.60 8.66
CA ASP A 87 -18.24 -9.64 9.43
C ASP A 87 -19.25 -10.27 8.46
N SER A 88 -19.00 -11.52 8.06
CA SER A 88 -19.97 -12.44 7.45
C SER A 88 -19.49 -13.87 7.65
#